data_AF-A0A7C5HHS8-F1
#
_entry.id   AF-A0A7C5HHS8-F1
#
_cell.length_a   1.000
_cell.length_b   1.000
_cell.length_c   1.000
_cell.angle_alpha   90.00
_cell.angle_beta   90.00
_cell.angle_gamma   90.00
#
_symmetry.space_group_name_H-M   'P 1'
#
loop_
_entity.id
_entity.type
_entity.pdbx_description
1 polymer ?
#
loop_
_entity_poly.entity_id
_entity_poly.type
_entity_poly.pdbx_seq_one_letter_code
_entity_poly.pdbx_strand_id
1 'polypeptide(L)' 'HHRKIHSTNVLERFNKEVKRRTKVVGAFPSDNSVLRLLVPLAVDTNAKWLDRKYVSWDNLVQSEEAEEEFTENF' A
#
# COMPACT_ATOMS: atom_id res chain seq x y z
N HIS A 1 6.56 -7.55 -22.41
CA HIS A 1 7.02 -6.67 -21.33
C HIS A 1 5.86 -5.76 -20.87
N HIS A 2 5.01 -6.22 -19.94
CA HIS A 2 3.95 -5.36 -19.39
C HIS A 2 4.49 -4.61 -18.17
N ARG A 3 4.57 -3.29 -18.25
CA ARG A 3 4.83 -2.43 -17.08
C ARG A 3 3.69 -2.67 -16.08
N LYS A 4 3.99 -3.29 -14.94
CA LYS A 4 3.07 -3.39 -13.80
C LYS A 4 2.83 -1.97 -13.26
N ILE A 5 1.90 -1.23 -13.86
CA ILE A 5 1.40 0.00 -13.25
C ILE A 5 0.50 -0.46 -12.11
N HIS A 6 1.02 -0.39 -10.88
CA HIS A 6 0.26 -0.71 -9.68
C HIS A 6 -0.94 0.25 -9.66
N SER A 7 -2.15 -0.27 -9.88
CA SER A 7 -3.34 0.57 -9.77
C SER A 7 -3.33 1.21 -8.38
N THR A 8 -3.56 2.52 -8.34
CA THR A 8 -3.75 3.34 -7.12
C THR A 8 -4.90 2.86 -6.24
N ASN A 9 -5.57 1.76 -6.60
CA ASN A 9 -6.71 1.13 -5.96
C ASN A 9 -6.54 0.98 -4.44
N VAL A 10 -5.35 0.65 -3.95
CA VAL A 10 -5.13 0.50 -2.49
C VAL A 10 -5.15 1.85 -1.77
N LEU A 11 -4.49 2.85 -2.35
CA LEU A 11 -4.48 4.23 -1.84
C LEU A 11 -5.86 4.90 -2.01
N GLU A 12 -6.54 4.65 -3.13
CA GLU A 12 -7.90 5.11 -3.39
C GLU A 12 -8.90 4.53 -2.39
N ARG A 13 -8.78 3.23 -2.06
CA ARG A 13 -9.59 2.59 -1.01
C ARG A 13 -9.35 3.23 0.35
N PHE A 14 -8.10 3.48 0.71
CA PHE A 14 -7.78 4.19 1.95
C PHE A 14 -8.39 5.59 1.96
N ASN A 15 -8.21 6.37 0.89
CA ASN A 15 -8.77 7.72 0.77
C ASN A 15 -10.31 7.72 0.79
N LYS A 16 -10.95 6.72 0.19
CA LYS A 16 -12.42 6.55 0.24
C LYS A 16 -12.89 6.28 1.66
N GLU A 17 -12.16 5.46 2.42
CA GLU A 17 -12.48 5.15 3.81
C GLU A 17 -12.27 6.36 4.73
N VAL A 18 -11.19 7.12 4.54
CA VAL A 18 -10.96 8.40 5.22
C VAL A 18 -12.15 9.33 4.97
N LYS A 19 -12.54 9.56 3.70
CA LYS A 19 -13.70 10.38 3.35
C LYS A 19 -15.01 9.88 3.98
N ARG A 20 -15.23 8.56 4.01
CA ARG A 20 -16.45 7.96 4.58
C ARG A 20 -16.55 8.21 6.08
N ARG A 21 -15.45 8.02 6.83
CA ARG A 21 -15.44 8.19 8.29
C ARG A 21 -15.50 9.67 8.71
N THR A 22 -14.83 10.56 7.98
CA THR A 22 -14.88 11.99 8.28
C THR A 22 -16.22 12.62 7.91
N LYS A 23 -16.92 12.11 6.89
CA LYS A 23 -18.23 12.63 6.46
C LYS A 23 -19.30 12.61 7.56
N VAL A 24 -19.28 11.61 8.44
CA VAL A 24 -20.25 11.48 9.54
C VAL A 24 -20.00 12.50 10.66
N VAL A 25 -18.74 12.92 10.84
CA VAL A 25 -18.37 13.87 11.89
C VAL A 25 -18.67 15.31 11.47
N GLY A 26 -18.54 15.63 10.18
CA GLY A 26 -18.79 16.97 9.63
C GLY A 26 -17.67 17.95 9.95
N ALA A 27 -17.58 18.39 11.22
CA ALA A 27 -16.55 19.30 11.71
C ALA A 27 -15.93 18.75 13.01
N PHE A 28 -14.59 18.70 13.05
CA PHE A 28 -13.87 18.21 14.21
C PHE A 28 -13.60 19.34 15.22
N PRO A 29 -13.73 19.10 16.53
CA PRO A 29 -13.52 20.12 17.56
C PRO A 29 -12.04 20.48 17.78
N SER A 30 -11.10 19.67 17.29
CA SER A 30 -9.65 19.94 17.33
C SER A 30 -8.87 18.97 16.43
N ASP A 31 -7.63 19.30 16.09
CA ASP A 31 -6.74 18.41 15.32
C ASP A 31 -6.53 17.07 16.01
N ASN A 32 -6.41 17.07 17.34
CA ASN A 32 -6.28 15.85 18.14
C ASN A 32 -7.47 14.89 17.95
N SER A 33 -8.67 15.42 17.77
CA SER A 33 -9.86 14.60 17.53
C SER A 33 -9.85 13.96 16.14
N VAL A 34 -9.30 14.63 15.12
CA VAL A 34 -9.07 14.05 13.79
C VAL A 34 -8.02 12.94 13.87
N LEU A 35 -6.90 13.20 14.55
CA LEU A 35 -5.80 12.23 14.68
C LEU A 35 -6.26 10.95 15.40
N ARG A 36 -7.09 11.07 16.45
CA ARG A 36 -7.67 9.90 17.14
C ARG A 36 -8.50 9.00 16.22
N LEU A 37 -9.11 9.56 15.16
CA LEU A 37 -9.85 8.79 14.16
C LEU A 37 -8.93 8.20 13.09
N LEU A 38 -8.02 9.01 12.55
CA LEU A 38 -7.25 8.65 11.36
C LEU A 38 -6.00 7.83 11.66
N VAL A 39 -5.33 8.06 12.80
CA VAL A 39 -4.10 7.35 13.15
C VAL A 39 -4.32 5.84 13.30
N PRO A 40 -5.32 5.36 14.06
CA PRO A 40 -5.59 3.92 14.14
C PRO A 40 -5.91 3.31 12.78
N LEU A 41 -6.72 4.00 11.96
CA LEU A 41 -7.06 3.56 10.61
C LEU A 41 -5.81 3.42 9.72
N ALA A 42 -4.90 4.38 9.78
CA ALA A 42 -3.64 4.37 9.03
C ALA A 42 -2.73 3.23 9.50
N VAL A 43 -2.57 3.05 10.82
CA VAL A 43 -1.76 1.97 11.41
C VAL A 43 -2.29 0.60 11.00
N ASP A 44 -3.59 0.36 11.13
CA ASP A 44 -4.22 -0.91 10.73
C ASP A 44 -4.08 -1.18 9.23
N THR A 45 -4.19 -0.13 8.42
CA THR A 45 -4.05 -0.24 6.96
C THR A 45 -2.61 -0.55 6.57
N ASN A 46 -1.65 0.13 7.21
CA ASN A 46 -0.23 -0.10 7.00
C ASN A 46 0.18 -1.53 7.40
N ALA A 47 -0.30 -2.03 8.54
CA ALA A 47 -0.06 -3.41 8.95
C ALA A 47 -0.57 -4.42 7.89
N LYS A 48 -1.77 -4.20 7.35
CA LYS A 48 -2.33 -5.05 6.28
C LYS A 48 -1.58 -4.95 4.96
N TRP A 49 -0.94 -3.82 4.67
CA TRP A 49 -0.11 -3.65 3.47
C TRP A 49 1.24 -4.33 3.63
N LEU A 50 1.85 -4.24 4.81
CA LEU A 50 3.10 -4.93 5.12
C LEU A 50 2.94 -6.47 5.11
N ASP A 51 1.78 -6.97 5.55
CA ASP A 51 1.45 -8.39 5.49
C ASP A 51 1.34 -8.90 4.04
N ARG A 52 0.84 -8.07 3.13
CA ARG A 52 0.86 -8.35 1.69
C ARG A 52 2.24 -8.05 1.13
N LYS A 53 3.19 -8.97 1.31
CA LYS A 53 4.47 -8.95 0.59
C LYS A 53 4.21 -9.06 -0.92
N TYR A 54 4.08 -7.92 -1.59
CA TYR A 54 3.98 -7.85 -3.05
C TYR A 54 5.30 -8.24 -3.74
N VAL A 55 6.39 -8.23 -2.98
CA VAL A 55 7.74 -8.63 -3.41
C VAL A 55 8.40 -9.34 -2.22
N SER A 56 8.79 -10.61 -2.39
CA SER A 56 9.71 -11.27 -1.46
C SER A 56 11.13 -11.11 -1.98
N TRP A 57 12.10 -11.07 -1.05
CA TRP A 57 13.52 -11.08 -1.41
C TRP A 57 13.87 -12.30 -2.26
N ASP A 58 13.33 -13.47 -1.91
CA ASP A 58 13.51 -14.70 -2.68
C ASP A 58 13.01 -14.57 -4.13
N ASN A 59 11.90 -13.87 -4.37
CA ASN A 59 11.36 -13.67 -5.72
C ASN A 59 12.19 -12.65 -6.54
N LEU A 60 12.89 -11.73 -5.88
CA LEU A 60 13.79 -10.78 -6.55
C LEU A 60 15.10 -11.44 -6.95
N VAL A 61 15.68 -12.22 -6.04
CA VAL A 61 16.91 -12.97 -6.29
C VAL A 61 16.72 -13.96 -7.44
N GLN A 62 15.60 -14.70 -7.46
CA GLN A 62 15.27 -15.60 -8.57
C GLN A 62 15.08 -14.87 -9.90
N SER A 63 14.61 -13.61 -9.90
CA SER A 63 14.49 -12.84 -11.14
C SER A 63 15.83 -12.30 -11.63
N GLU A 64 16.75 -11.95 -10.73
CA GLU A 64 18.10 -11.53 -11.07
C GLU A 64 18.91 -12.73 -11.62
N GLU A 65 18.85 -13.88 -10.96
CA GLU A 65 19.50 -15.12 -11.43
C GLU A 65 18.96 -15.55 -12.81
N ALA A 66 17.65 -15.45 -13.04
CA ALA A 66 17.05 -15.76 -14.33
C ALA A 66 17.39 -14.74 -15.44
N GLU A 67 17.61 -13.47 -15.08
CA GLU A 67 18.10 -12.45 -16.03
C GLU A 67 19.58 -12.67 -16.37
N GLU A 68 20.41 -13.01 -15.38
CA GLU A 68 21.83 -13.35 -15.58
C GLU A 68 21.99 -14.58 -16.48
N GLU A 69 21.27 -15.68 -16.18
CA GLU A 69 21.30 -16.91 -16.99
C GLU A 69 20.76 -16.68 -18.41
N PHE A 70 19.78 -15.79 -18.59
CA PHE A 70 19.29 -15.40 -19.92
C PHE A 70 20.34 -14.61 -20.71
N THR A 71 21.09 -13.72 -20.07
CA THR A 71 22.16 -12.93 -20.71
C THR A 71 23.45 -13.71 -20.97
N GLU A 72 23.72 -14.79 -20.22
CA GLU A 72 24.90 -15.64 -20.49
C GLU A 72 24.65 -16.65 -21.61
N ASN A 73 23.39 -17.00 -21.88
CA ASN A 73 23.01 -17.95 -22.93
C ASN A 73 22.72 -17.31 -24.30
N PHE A 74 22.91 -15.99 -24.44
CA PHE A 74 22.78 -15.21 -25.69
C PHE A 74 23.97 -14.27 -25.89
#